data_AF-A0A9N7VVD8-F1
#
_entry.id   AF-A0A9N7VVD8-F1
#
_cell.length_a   1.000
_cell.length_b   1.000
_cell.length_c   1.000
_cell.angle_alpha   90.00
_cell.angle_beta   90.00
_cell.angle_gamma   90.00
#
_symmetry.space_group_name_H-M   'P 1'
#
loop_
_entity.id
_entity.type
_entity.pdbx_description
1 polymer ?
#
loop_
_entity_poly.entity_id
_entity_poly.type
_entity_poly.pdbx_seq_one_letter_code
_entity_poly.pdbx_strand_id
1 'polypeptide(L)'
;MHQGGDREELLSEELSGLQLGEVLQENEARLGRSLEAGLRLQRWGCKGVGVATSELEGRWRAARQRADSERTTSDRERRLSNRFIRDSAALSHWAVEAREMMSRWSQSGVAASEEMDVDQRHEHFLHCVALRKQLESRWDLKVSVIGAGSQLLQLREAVGHSDSNDSETSDPRLCSIVSQLRQTEADWSSLVAEVPVVQRALHQRWLEMLTQQGALQELQVWLGAAESRLQENHRTWSTLTDLQQNLRSFQECRVELSAHQATLDLVNQPSQTYSTESGQMGRYDHNQFAEDQGRLNHQWLCFQESLNSQIQELEQTLRSRAEREARLQQINIWITEQNLWMDSAQTPSSQTDLQRSLHRCQDLEEKIRQKAAALQELREKLCDGRGDDSFISQIEKSIQTCADLTQQVSDM
;
A
#
# COMPACT_ATOMS: atom_id res chain seq x y z
N MET A 1 15.26 -17.89 33.92
CA MET A 1 16.06 -16.72 34.31
C MET A 1 17.24 -16.48 33.33
N HIS A 2 17.03 -16.42 32.01
CA HIS A 2 18.09 -16.11 31.02
C HIS A 2 17.68 -14.98 30.04
N GLN A 3 16.82 -14.05 30.48
CA GLN A 3 16.36 -12.90 29.67
C GLN A 3 17.33 -11.68 29.69
N GLY A 4 18.51 -11.82 30.30
CA GLY A 4 19.44 -10.70 30.55
C GLY A 4 20.51 -10.49 29.48
N GLY A 5 21.11 -11.57 28.96
CA GLY A 5 22.31 -11.48 28.11
C GLY A 5 22.06 -10.95 26.69
N ASP A 6 21.03 -11.43 26.00
CA ASP A 6 20.79 -11.10 24.58
C ASP A 6 20.23 -9.68 24.37
N ARG A 7 19.69 -9.08 25.43
CA ARG A 7 19.30 -7.67 25.43
C ARG A 7 20.54 -6.78 25.54
N GLU A 8 21.56 -7.23 26.25
CA GLU A 8 22.84 -6.53 26.42
C GLU A 8 23.68 -6.55 25.14
N GLU A 9 23.74 -7.64 24.38
CA GLU A 9 24.58 -7.72 23.16
C GLU A 9 24.07 -6.85 22.00
N LEU A 10 22.76 -6.85 21.72
CA LEU A 10 22.18 -5.99 20.67
C LEU A 10 22.04 -4.52 21.10
N LEU A 11 21.79 -4.27 22.39
CA LEU A 11 21.97 -2.92 22.92
C LEU A 11 23.44 -2.53 22.82
N SER A 12 24.39 -3.45 22.99
CA SER A 12 25.83 -3.16 22.82
C SER A 12 26.21 -2.88 21.38
N GLU A 13 25.61 -3.54 20.39
CA GLU A 13 25.80 -3.22 18.97
C GLU A 13 25.11 -1.91 18.54
N GLU A 14 23.83 -1.67 18.91
CA GLU A 14 23.16 -0.38 18.69
C GLU A 14 23.87 0.77 19.43
N LEU A 15 24.33 0.51 20.66
CA LEU A 15 25.16 1.44 21.41
C LEU A 15 26.52 1.60 20.74
N SER A 16 27.11 0.57 20.12
CA SER A 16 28.43 0.69 19.47
C SER A 16 28.41 1.59 18.23
N GLY A 17 27.37 1.53 17.40
CA GLY A 17 27.23 2.39 16.22
C GLY A 17 26.87 3.84 16.60
N LEU A 18 25.99 4.01 17.60
CA LEU A 18 25.67 5.33 18.15
C LEU A 18 26.87 5.95 18.89
N GLN A 19 27.60 5.15 19.68
CA GLN A 19 28.84 5.56 20.35
C GLN A 19 29.94 5.85 19.33
N LEU A 20 30.07 5.08 18.24
CA LEU A 20 31.01 5.39 17.17
C LEU A 20 30.65 6.73 16.53
N GLY A 21 29.37 6.99 16.25
CA GLY A 21 28.90 8.30 15.78
C GLY A 21 29.24 9.45 16.72
N GLU A 22 28.98 9.29 18.03
CA GLU A 22 29.31 10.28 19.07
C GLU A 22 30.82 10.49 19.19
N VAL A 23 31.61 9.42 19.24
CA VAL A 23 33.08 9.47 19.32
C VAL A 23 33.69 10.12 18.08
N LEU A 24 33.13 9.87 16.89
CA LEU A 24 33.56 10.54 15.66
C LEU A 24 33.21 12.04 15.72
N GLN A 25 32.02 12.40 16.19
CA GLN A 25 31.59 13.80 16.33
C GLN A 25 32.43 14.58 17.36
N GLU A 26 32.74 13.96 18.50
CA GLU A 26 33.61 14.54 19.54
C GLU A 26 35.05 14.75 19.05
N ASN A 27 35.55 13.87 18.19
CA ASN A 27 36.91 13.93 17.65
C ASN A 27 37.02 14.71 16.33
N GLU A 28 35.92 15.15 15.72
CA GLU A 28 35.88 15.79 14.40
C GLU A 28 36.82 17.00 14.32
N ALA A 29 36.74 17.91 15.30
CA ALA A 29 37.59 19.10 15.35
C ALA A 29 39.08 18.77 15.57
N ARG A 30 39.38 17.70 16.31
CA ARG A 30 40.76 17.29 16.60
C ARG A 30 41.39 16.62 15.38
N LEU A 31 40.64 15.76 14.70
CA LEU A 31 41.05 15.08 13.47
C LEU A 31 41.19 16.08 12.32
N GLY A 32 40.26 17.04 12.19
CA GLY A 32 40.37 18.14 11.23
C GLY A 32 41.65 18.96 11.39
N ARG A 33 42.01 19.34 12.63
CA ARG A 33 43.28 20.03 12.91
C ARG A 33 44.51 19.18 12.58
N SER A 34 44.46 17.88 12.83
CA SER A 34 45.58 16.97 12.54
C SER A 34 45.80 16.76 11.04
N LEU A 35 44.71 16.67 10.26
CA LEU A 35 44.76 16.60 8.80
C LEU A 35 45.30 17.90 8.21
N GLU A 36 44.84 19.05 8.71
CA GLU A 36 45.32 20.36 8.26
C GLU A 36 46.81 20.57 8.57
N ALA A 37 47.28 20.14 9.75
CA ALA A 37 48.70 20.15 10.10
C ALA A 37 49.53 19.21 9.20
N GLY A 38 49.02 18.01 8.90
CA GLY A 38 49.65 17.06 7.98
C GLY A 38 49.79 17.61 6.56
N LEU A 39 48.73 18.24 6.04
CA LEU A 39 48.74 18.91 4.73
C LEU A 39 49.73 20.07 4.68
N ARG A 40 49.83 20.86 5.76
CA ARG A 40 50.82 21.96 5.88
C ARG A 40 52.25 21.41 5.85
N LEU A 41 52.55 20.37 6.61
CA LEU A 41 53.87 19.73 6.66
C LEU A 41 54.25 19.05 5.33
N GLN A 42 53.27 18.47 4.63
CA GLN A 42 53.46 17.94 3.29
C GLN A 42 53.86 19.03 2.29
N ARG A 43 53.21 20.22 2.33
CA ARG A 43 53.59 21.37 1.49
C ARG A 43 55.01 21.86 1.77
N TRP A 44 55.53 21.63 2.96
CA TRP A 44 56.87 22.08 3.39
C TRP A 44 57.96 21.04 3.09
N GLY A 45 57.62 19.91 2.44
CA GLY A 45 58.59 18.92 1.96
C GLY A 45 58.96 17.82 2.95
N CYS A 46 58.21 17.65 4.05
CA CYS A 46 58.45 16.56 5.00
C CYS A 46 58.11 15.20 4.38
N LYS A 47 59.14 14.39 4.09
CA LYS A 47 58.97 13.05 3.51
C LYS A 47 58.21 12.12 4.46
N GLY A 48 57.25 11.35 3.94
CA GLY A 48 56.45 10.38 4.70
C GLY A 48 55.14 10.92 5.31
N VAL A 49 55.03 12.24 5.54
CA VAL A 49 53.83 12.86 6.13
C VAL A 49 52.61 12.79 5.20
N GLY A 50 52.82 12.87 3.88
CA GLY A 50 51.72 12.75 2.90
C GLY A 50 51.04 11.38 2.94
N VAL A 51 51.81 10.29 3.08
CA VAL A 51 51.26 8.93 3.15
C VAL A 51 50.42 8.75 4.42
N ALA A 52 50.97 9.13 5.58
CA ALA A 52 50.26 9.05 6.85
C ALA A 52 48.99 9.92 6.89
N THR A 53 49.04 11.12 6.29
CA THR A 53 47.88 12.03 6.20
C THR A 53 46.79 11.43 5.31
N SER A 54 47.15 10.85 4.16
CA SER A 54 46.19 10.19 3.26
C SER A 54 45.56 8.94 3.86
N GLU A 55 46.33 8.16 4.65
CA GLU A 55 45.83 6.97 5.34
C GLU A 55 44.87 7.35 6.48
N LEU A 56 45.19 8.40 7.24
CA LEU A 56 44.29 8.94 8.27
C LEU A 56 42.98 9.44 7.66
N GLU A 57 43.06 10.16 6.55
CA GLU A 57 41.88 10.66 5.81
C GLU A 57 41.02 9.50 5.28
N GLY A 58 41.64 8.45 4.74
CA GLY A 58 40.95 7.24 4.30
C GLY A 58 40.24 6.51 5.44
N ARG A 59 40.93 6.30 6.57
CA ARG A 59 40.36 5.65 7.77
C ARG A 59 39.23 6.47 8.38
N TRP A 60 39.36 7.79 8.43
CA TRP A 60 38.32 8.70 8.91
C TRP A 60 37.07 8.64 8.02
N ARG A 61 37.23 8.72 6.70
CA ARG A 61 36.12 8.58 5.75
C ARG A 61 35.42 7.23 5.87
N ALA A 62 36.18 6.14 5.96
CA ALA A 62 35.63 4.80 6.14
C ALA A 62 34.90 4.61 7.47
N ALA A 63 35.37 5.25 8.55
CA ALA A 63 34.68 5.23 9.84
C ALA A 63 33.37 6.04 9.78
N ARG A 64 33.37 7.22 9.17
CA ARG A 64 32.18 8.06 9.00
C ARG A 64 31.13 7.38 8.12
N GLN A 65 31.55 6.79 7.00
CA GLN A 65 30.65 6.06 6.11
C GLN A 65 30.00 4.85 6.82
N ARG A 66 30.75 4.13 7.66
CA ARG A 66 30.21 3.03 8.48
C ARG A 66 29.18 3.53 9.48
N ALA A 67 29.52 4.55 10.27
CA ALA A 67 28.60 5.15 11.24
C ALA A 67 27.31 5.68 10.58
N ASP A 68 27.42 6.33 9.42
CA ASP A 68 26.25 6.81 8.66
C ASP A 68 25.40 5.63 8.13
N SER A 69 26.04 4.56 7.65
CA SER A 69 25.34 3.36 7.16
C SER A 69 24.63 2.58 8.27
N GLU A 70 25.24 2.45 9.44
CA GLU A 70 24.64 1.83 10.62
C GLU A 70 23.47 2.67 11.12
N ARG A 71 23.65 3.98 11.24
CA ARG A 71 22.59 4.91 11.65
C ARG A 71 21.38 4.84 10.72
N THR A 72 21.59 4.85 9.40
CA THR A 72 20.49 4.77 8.43
C THR A 72 19.78 3.41 8.49
N THR A 73 20.50 2.33 8.76
CA THR A 73 19.96 0.97 8.91
C THR A 73 19.12 0.85 10.20
N SER A 74 19.65 1.28 11.35
CA SER A 74 18.93 1.31 12.62
C SER A 74 17.68 2.19 12.56
N ASP A 75 17.78 3.37 11.93
CA ASP A 75 16.61 4.25 11.73
C ASP A 75 15.54 3.59 10.85
N ARG A 76 15.94 2.82 9.83
CA ARG A 76 15.02 2.07 8.98
C ARG A 76 14.35 0.94 9.77
N GLU A 77 15.12 0.15 10.52
CA GLU A 77 14.58 -0.92 11.36
C GLU A 77 13.58 -0.38 12.38
N ARG A 78 13.93 0.69 13.11
CA ARG A 78 13.05 1.33 14.09
C ARG A 78 11.73 1.77 13.47
N ARG A 79 11.77 2.41 12.29
CA ARG A 79 10.56 2.84 11.57
C ARG A 79 9.68 1.66 11.18
N LEU A 80 10.27 0.58 10.66
CA LEU A 80 9.55 -0.63 10.27
C LEU A 80 8.95 -1.35 11.48
N SER A 81 9.71 -1.47 12.56
CA SER A 81 9.29 -2.10 13.82
C SER A 81 8.09 -1.37 14.43
N ASN A 82 8.18 -0.04 14.53
CA ASN A 82 7.07 0.78 15.04
C ASN A 82 5.80 0.63 14.18
N ARG A 83 5.96 0.61 12.84
CA ARG A 83 4.84 0.41 11.92
C ARG A 83 4.22 -0.98 12.10
N PHE A 84 5.04 -2.03 12.12
CA PHE A 84 4.60 -3.40 12.28
C PHE A 84 3.83 -3.59 13.59
N ILE A 85 4.37 -3.12 14.72
CA ILE A 85 3.71 -3.24 16.04
C ILE A 85 2.37 -2.50 16.05
N ARG A 86 2.35 -1.25 15.57
CA ARG A 86 1.12 -0.44 15.55
C ARG A 86 0.04 -1.05 14.66
N ASP A 87 0.41 -1.42 13.43
CA ASP A 87 -0.54 -1.88 12.43
C ASP A 87 -1.04 -3.30 12.77
N SER A 88 -0.17 -4.18 13.30
CA SER A 88 -0.55 -5.54 13.75
C SER A 88 -1.47 -5.51 14.97
N ALA A 89 -1.23 -4.61 15.93
CA ALA A 89 -2.11 -4.43 17.08
C ALA A 89 -3.50 -3.92 16.64
N ALA A 90 -3.54 -2.93 15.74
CA ALA A 90 -4.81 -2.41 15.21
C ALA A 90 -5.61 -3.49 14.47
N LEU A 91 -4.95 -4.30 13.64
CA LEU A 91 -5.59 -5.39 12.90
C LEU A 91 -6.08 -6.51 13.82
N SER A 92 -5.28 -6.90 14.81
CA SER A 92 -5.63 -7.95 15.78
C SER A 92 -6.80 -7.53 16.66
N HIS A 93 -6.80 -6.30 17.15
CA HIS A 93 -7.89 -5.74 17.94
C HIS A 93 -9.22 -5.79 17.17
N TRP A 94 -9.22 -5.27 15.94
CA TRP A 94 -10.40 -5.30 15.07
C TRP A 94 -10.86 -6.73 14.77
N ALA A 95 -9.94 -7.67 14.54
CA ALA A 95 -10.28 -9.06 14.29
C ALA A 95 -11.01 -9.72 15.48
N VAL A 96 -10.61 -9.38 16.72
CA VAL A 96 -11.31 -9.82 17.94
C VAL A 96 -12.72 -9.23 18.00
N GLU A 97 -12.87 -7.91 17.82
CA GLU A 97 -14.19 -7.26 17.81
C GLU A 97 -15.13 -7.84 16.73
N ALA A 98 -14.58 -8.13 15.55
CA ALA A 98 -15.32 -8.77 14.45
C ALA A 98 -15.84 -10.15 14.86
N ARG A 99 -15.01 -10.98 15.48
CA ARG A 99 -15.41 -12.30 15.98
C ARG A 99 -16.45 -12.20 17.10
N GLU A 100 -16.30 -11.25 18.01
CA GLU A 100 -17.28 -11.00 19.06
C GLU A 100 -18.64 -10.61 18.47
N MET A 101 -18.68 -9.71 17.48
CA MET A 101 -19.90 -9.38 16.72
C MET A 101 -20.54 -10.63 16.09
N MET A 102 -19.77 -11.43 15.35
CA MET A 102 -20.28 -12.65 14.71
C MET A 102 -20.78 -13.69 15.73
N SER A 103 -20.09 -13.81 16.87
CA SER A 103 -20.48 -14.72 17.94
C SER A 103 -21.80 -14.29 18.58
N ARG A 104 -22.04 -12.98 18.77
CA ARG A 104 -23.31 -12.44 19.27
C ARG A 104 -24.46 -12.77 18.33
N TRP A 105 -24.30 -12.55 17.03
CA TRP A 105 -25.32 -12.90 16.04
C TRP A 105 -25.62 -14.40 15.98
N SER A 106 -24.60 -15.23 16.19
CA SER A 106 -24.73 -16.68 16.23
C SER A 106 -25.47 -17.15 17.49
N GLN A 107 -25.16 -16.57 18.66
CA GLN A 107 -25.76 -16.91 19.96
C GLN A 107 -27.21 -16.42 20.07
N SER A 108 -27.50 -15.19 19.64
CA SER A 108 -28.88 -14.66 19.60
C SER A 108 -29.79 -15.49 18.71
N GLY A 109 -29.22 -16.18 17.71
CA GLY A 109 -29.96 -17.01 16.78
C GLY A 109 -30.43 -18.38 17.29
N VAL A 110 -29.95 -18.87 18.43
CA VAL A 110 -30.30 -20.24 18.91
C VAL A 110 -31.34 -20.23 20.03
N ALA A 111 -31.41 -19.16 20.83
CA ALA A 111 -32.38 -19.04 21.92
C ALA A 111 -33.41 -17.90 21.74
N ALA A 112 -33.12 -16.87 20.93
CA ALA A 112 -33.99 -15.69 20.75
C ALA A 112 -34.68 -15.62 19.36
N SER A 113 -34.52 -16.66 18.53
CA SER A 113 -35.07 -16.69 17.16
C SER A 113 -36.60 -16.68 17.09
N GLU A 114 -37.30 -16.95 18.19
CA GLU A 114 -38.77 -16.84 18.27
C GLU A 114 -39.25 -15.45 18.73
N GLU A 115 -38.40 -14.63 19.36
CA GLU A 115 -38.77 -13.30 19.89
C GLU A 115 -38.38 -12.13 18.99
N MET A 116 -37.43 -12.32 18.06
CA MET A 116 -36.97 -11.26 17.17
C MET A 116 -37.94 -10.98 16.02
N ASP A 117 -38.38 -9.73 15.90
CA ASP A 117 -39.18 -9.21 14.78
C ASP A 117 -38.38 -9.11 13.46
N VAL A 118 -39.08 -8.76 12.37
CA VAL A 118 -38.51 -8.68 11.01
C VAL A 118 -37.45 -7.60 10.91
N ASP A 119 -37.66 -6.46 11.57
CA ASP A 119 -36.78 -5.29 11.52
C ASP A 119 -35.44 -5.59 12.21
N GLN A 120 -35.47 -6.24 13.38
CA GLN A 120 -34.26 -6.63 14.12
C GLN A 120 -33.40 -7.64 13.34
N ARG A 121 -34.03 -8.58 12.63
CA ARG A 121 -33.30 -9.53 11.76
C ARG A 121 -32.69 -8.83 10.56
N HIS A 122 -33.42 -7.88 9.98
CA HIS A 122 -32.91 -7.05 8.89
C HIS A 122 -31.68 -6.24 9.34
N GLU A 123 -31.76 -5.60 10.51
CA GLU A 123 -30.66 -4.85 11.11
C GLU A 123 -29.42 -5.72 11.37
N HIS A 124 -29.59 -6.96 11.85
CA HIS A 124 -28.45 -7.88 11.98
C HIS A 124 -27.81 -8.24 10.64
N PHE A 125 -28.61 -8.43 9.59
CA PHE A 125 -28.09 -8.64 8.23
C PHE A 125 -27.32 -7.41 7.75
N LEU A 126 -27.87 -6.19 7.89
CA LEU A 126 -27.21 -4.95 7.49
C LEU A 126 -25.91 -4.70 8.26
N HIS A 127 -25.88 -4.98 9.57
CA HIS A 127 -24.64 -4.93 10.35
C HIS A 127 -23.59 -5.93 9.86
N CYS A 128 -23.98 -7.13 9.44
CA CYS A 128 -23.06 -8.10 8.84
C CYS A 128 -22.55 -7.64 7.47
N VAL A 129 -23.39 -6.99 6.66
CA VAL A 129 -22.96 -6.34 5.40
C VAL A 129 -21.94 -5.24 5.69
N ALA A 130 -22.17 -4.42 6.72
CA ALA A 130 -21.22 -3.40 7.15
C ALA A 130 -19.89 -4.02 7.61
N LEU A 131 -19.91 -5.13 8.36
CA LEU A 131 -18.70 -5.86 8.74
C LEU A 131 -17.93 -6.37 7.50
N ARG A 132 -18.63 -6.88 6.49
CA ARG A 132 -17.99 -7.33 5.24
C ARG A 132 -17.33 -6.18 4.48
N LYS A 133 -17.96 -5.00 4.43
CA LYS A 133 -17.33 -3.79 3.87
C LYS A 133 -16.06 -3.41 4.63
N GLN A 134 -16.11 -3.47 5.98
CA GLN A 134 -14.94 -3.20 6.80
C GLN A 134 -13.81 -4.19 6.50
N LEU A 135 -14.11 -5.49 6.37
CA LEU A 135 -13.14 -6.52 6.00
C LEU A 135 -12.42 -6.17 4.70
N GLU A 136 -13.15 -5.78 3.64
CA GLU A 136 -12.53 -5.34 2.37
C GLU A 136 -11.63 -4.11 2.57
N SER A 137 -12.10 -3.09 3.29
CA SER A 137 -11.33 -1.86 3.52
C SER A 137 -10.06 -2.06 4.37
N ARG A 138 -10.02 -3.13 5.18
CA ARG A 138 -8.87 -3.46 6.05
C ARG A 138 -7.79 -4.26 5.31
N TRP A 139 -8.01 -4.63 4.06
CA TRP A 139 -7.01 -5.31 3.23
C TRP A 139 -5.69 -4.53 3.15
N ASP A 140 -5.74 -3.20 2.98
CA ASP A 140 -4.54 -2.36 2.92
C ASP A 140 -3.74 -2.40 4.23
N LEU A 141 -4.44 -2.47 5.37
CA LEU A 141 -3.80 -2.61 6.68
C LEU A 141 -3.12 -3.98 6.80
N LYS A 142 -3.77 -5.05 6.34
CA LYS A 142 -3.15 -6.39 6.26
C LYS A 142 -1.88 -6.35 5.42
N VAL A 143 -1.94 -5.78 4.21
CA VAL A 143 -0.78 -5.66 3.32
C VAL A 143 0.34 -4.86 3.98
N SER A 144 0.02 -3.78 4.71
CA SER A 144 1.01 -3.01 5.49
C SER A 144 1.71 -3.87 6.55
N VAL A 145 0.95 -4.66 7.33
CA VAL A 145 1.51 -5.56 8.36
C VAL A 145 2.43 -6.60 7.74
N ILE A 146 1.97 -7.30 6.70
CA ILE A 146 2.77 -8.34 6.02
C ILE A 146 4.02 -7.72 5.38
N GLY A 147 3.89 -6.56 4.73
CA GLY A 147 5.00 -5.86 4.10
C GLY A 147 6.05 -5.38 5.10
N ALA A 148 5.63 -4.75 6.20
CA ALA A 148 6.54 -4.29 7.25
C ALA A 148 7.24 -5.46 7.95
N GLY A 149 6.50 -6.53 8.29
CA GLY A 149 7.07 -7.72 8.91
C GLY A 149 8.06 -8.43 7.99
N SER A 150 7.74 -8.60 6.71
CA SER A 150 8.65 -9.23 5.74
C SER A 150 9.94 -8.43 5.55
N GLN A 151 9.86 -7.10 5.49
CA GLN A 151 11.06 -6.25 5.39
C GLN A 151 11.91 -6.29 6.67
N LEU A 152 11.31 -6.43 7.85
CA LEU A 152 12.05 -6.61 9.09
C LEU A 152 12.82 -7.94 9.12
N LEU A 153 12.19 -9.02 8.64
CA LEU A 153 12.86 -10.31 8.51
C LEU A 153 14.06 -10.22 7.56
N GLN A 154 13.88 -9.62 6.38
CA GLN A 154 14.96 -9.44 5.40
C GLN A 154 16.13 -8.58 5.93
N LEU A 155 15.83 -7.47 6.64
CA LEU A 155 16.87 -6.62 7.23
C LEU A 155 17.69 -7.38 8.26
N ARG A 156 17.06 -8.22 9.08
CA ARG A 156 17.74 -8.97 10.14
C ARG A 156 18.48 -10.20 9.61
N GLU A 157 17.94 -10.87 8.59
CA GLU A 157 18.67 -11.93 7.87
C GLU A 157 19.94 -11.40 7.22
N ALA A 158 19.88 -10.21 6.60
CA ALA A 158 21.03 -9.56 5.99
C ALA A 158 22.13 -9.15 7.00
N VAL A 159 21.75 -8.80 8.24
CA VAL A 159 22.70 -8.47 9.32
C VAL A 159 23.29 -9.75 9.93
N GLY A 160 22.47 -10.78 10.19
CA GLY A 160 22.92 -12.04 10.78
C GLY A 160 23.85 -12.90 9.90
N HIS A 161 23.86 -12.67 8.58
CA HIS A 161 24.75 -13.38 7.65
C HIS A 161 26.17 -12.78 7.57
N SER A 162 26.47 -11.68 8.26
CA SER A 162 27.80 -11.06 8.19
C SER A 162 28.81 -11.66 9.17
N ASP A 163 28.39 -12.25 10.31
CA ASP A 163 29.34 -12.53 11.41
C ASP A 163 29.27 -13.91 12.10
N SER A 164 28.46 -14.88 11.64
CA SER A 164 28.53 -16.22 12.25
C SER A 164 28.31 -17.38 11.28
N ASN A 165 29.27 -18.31 11.32
CA ASN A 165 29.25 -19.58 10.60
C ASN A 165 28.61 -20.69 11.45
N ASP A 166 27.84 -20.33 12.48
CA ASP A 166 27.21 -21.27 13.41
C ASP A 166 25.70 -21.30 13.18
N SER A 167 25.30 -22.33 12.45
CA SER A 167 23.95 -22.85 12.38
C SER A 167 23.43 -23.21 13.78
N GLU A 168 22.15 -22.95 14.04
CA GLU A 168 21.30 -23.50 15.12
C GLU A 168 20.91 -22.65 16.34
N THR A 169 20.95 -21.32 16.29
CA THR A 169 20.13 -20.49 17.21
C THR A 169 19.26 -19.51 16.45
N SER A 170 18.02 -19.92 16.15
CA SER A 170 16.99 -19.05 15.58
C SER A 170 16.71 -17.88 16.54
N ASP A 171 16.99 -16.65 16.12
CA ASP A 171 16.73 -15.43 16.91
C ASP A 171 15.29 -15.42 17.46
N PRO A 172 15.09 -15.39 18.79
CA PRO A 172 13.78 -15.36 19.43
C PRO A 172 12.85 -14.25 18.91
N ARG A 173 13.42 -13.11 18.48
CA ARG A 173 12.65 -11.99 17.92
C ARG A 173 12.23 -12.26 16.48
N LEU A 174 13.06 -12.92 15.66
CA LEU A 174 12.64 -13.42 14.34
C LEU A 174 11.50 -14.42 14.49
N CYS A 175 11.62 -15.35 15.43
CA CYS A 175 10.54 -16.29 15.75
C CYS A 175 9.25 -15.56 16.18
N SER A 176 9.36 -14.49 16.97
CA SER A 176 8.21 -13.66 17.36
C SER A 176 7.53 -12.99 16.15
N ILE A 177 8.29 -12.36 15.24
CA ILE A 177 7.72 -11.70 14.06
C ILE A 177 7.07 -12.73 13.12
N VAL A 178 7.76 -13.85 12.86
CA VAL A 178 7.23 -14.95 12.03
C VAL A 178 5.94 -15.51 12.63
N SER A 179 5.89 -15.72 13.95
CA SER A 179 4.68 -16.22 14.62
C SER A 179 3.51 -15.24 14.51
N GLN A 180 3.74 -13.93 14.68
CA GLN A 180 2.71 -12.90 14.53
C GLN A 180 2.21 -12.77 13.09
N LEU A 181 3.09 -12.88 12.09
CA LEU A 181 2.69 -12.88 10.68
C LEU A 181 1.83 -14.11 10.35
N ARG A 182 2.23 -15.30 10.83
CA ARG A 182 1.45 -16.53 10.67
C ARG A 182 0.08 -16.42 11.34
N GLN A 183 0.03 -15.89 12.56
CA GLN A 183 -1.22 -15.67 13.28
C GLN A 183 -2.14 -14.69 12.54
N THR A 184 -1.58 -13.58 12.05
CA THR A 184 -2.32 -12.58 11.26
C THR A 184 -2.92 -13.21 10.00
N GLU A 185 -2.14 -14.02 9.28
CA GLU A 185 -2.62 -14.68 8.05
C GLU A 185 -3.71 -15.73 8.35
N ALA A 186 -3.53 -16.51 9.42
CA ALA A 186 -4.52 -17.49 9.87
C ALA A 186 -5.82 -16.80 10.31
N ASP A 187 -5.72 -15.76 11.13
CA ASP A 187 -6.89 -15.01 11.61
C ASP A 187 -7.66 -14.36 10.46
N TRP A 188 -6.94 -13.75 9.51
CA TRP A 188 -7.54 -13.16 8.33
C TRP A 188 -8.25 -14.19 7.46
N SER A 189 -7.59 -15.31 7.19
CA SER A 189 -8.16 -16.41 6.38
C SER A 189 -9.42 -16.99 7.03
N SER A 190 -9.42 -17.13 8.36
CA SER A 190 -10.61 -17.54 9.14
C SER A 190 -11.75 -16.54 8.96
N LEU A 191 -11.48 -15.23 9.13
CA LEU A 191 -12.50 -14.18 8.96
C LEU A 191 -13.09 -14.15 7.55
N VAL A 192 -12.25 -14.26 6.51
CA VAL A 192 -12.69 -14.28 5.11
C VAL A 192 -13.59 -15.49 4.82
N ALA A 193 -13.35 -16.62 5.48
CA ALA A 193 -14.18 -17.82 5.34
C ALA A 193 -15.48 -17.75 6.18
N GLU A 194 -15.42 -17.23 7.40
CA GLU A 194 -16.53 -17.19 8.36
C GLU A 194 -17.57 -16.12 8.03
N VAL A 195 -17.14 -14.90 7.67
CA VAL A 195 -18.05 -13.77 7.44
C VAL A 195 -19.13 -14.10 6.39
N PRO A 196 -18.82 -14.70 5.21
CA PRO A 196 -19.85 -15.08 4.25
C PRO A 196 -20.80 -16.19 4.73
N VAL A 197 -20.36 -17.04 5.66
CA VAL A 197 -21.22 -18.09 6.26
C VAL A 197 -22.23 -17.44 7.20
N VAL A 198 -21.76 -16.58 8.10
CA VAL A 198 -22.61 -15.85 9.05
C VAL A 198 -23.58 -14.94 8.31
N GLN A 199 -23.10 -14.21 7.29
CA GLN A 199 -23.94 -13.35 6.46
C GLN A 199 -25.09 -14.13 5.80
N ARG A 200 -24.81 -15.29 5.19
CA ARG A 200 -25.83 -16.13 4.57
C ARG A 200 -26.85 -16.65 5.59
N ALA A 201 -26.39 -17.07 6.77
CA ALA A 201 -27.28 -17.56 7.82
C ALA A 201 -28.23 -16.45 8.34
N LEU A 202 -27.72 -15.24 8.54
CA LEU A 202 -28.53 -14.09 8.92
C LEU A 202 -29.50 -13.67 7.82
N HIS A 203 -29.03 -13.65 6.58
CA HIS A 203 -29.87 -13.34 5.42
C HIS A 203 -31.02 -14.33 5.28
N GLN A 204 -30.74 -15.63 5.35
CA GLN A 204 -31.77 -16.66 5.26
C GLN A 204 -32.86 -16.48 6.34
N ARG A 205 -32.47 -16.24 7.59
CA ARG A 205 -33.41 -15.98 8.70
C ARG A 205 -34.28 -14.75 8.51
N TRP A 206 -33.74 -13.73 7.83
CA TRP A 206 -34.50 -12.53 7.47
C TRP A 206 -35.44 -12.83 6.28
N LEU A 207 -34.96 -13.52 5.24
CA LEU A 207 -35.78 -13.89 4.07
C LEU A 207 -36.95 -14.80 4.43
N GLU A 208 -36.82 -15.68 5.42
CA GLU A 208 -37.92 -16.54 5.91
C GLU A 208 -39.13 -15.73 6.40
N MET A 209 -38.95 -14.46 6.76
CA MET A 209 -40.03 -13.56 7.21
C MET A 209 -40.58 -12.66 6.11
N LEU A 210 -39.95 -12.65 4.92
CA LEU A 210 -40.29 -11.76 3.83
C LEU A 210 -41.24 -12.42 2.83
N THR A 211 -42.23 -11.64 2.38
CA THR A 211 -43.01 -11.99 1.20
C THR A 211 -42.25 -11.59 -0.07
N GLN A 212 -42.59 -12.19 -1.21
CA GLN A 212 -42.02 -11.78 -2.51
C GLN A 212 -42.25 -10.29 -2.80
N GLN A 213 -43.43 -9.77 -2.44
CA GLN A 213 -43.76 -8.33 -2.55
C GLN A 213 -42.89 -7.47 -1.63
N GLY A 214 -42.67 -7.89 -0.38
CA GLY A 214 -41.80 -7.18 0.56
C GLY A 214 -40.34 -7.15 0.09
N ALA A 215 -39.84 -8.28 -0.42
CA ALA A 215 -38.49 -8.38 -0.97
C ALA A 215 -38.30 -7.49 -2.22
N LEU A 216 -39.33 -7.40 -3.07
CA LEU A 216 -39.34 -6.49 -4.22
C LEU A 216 -39.23 -5.03 -3.79
N GLN A 217 -40.03 -4.60 -2.80
CA GLN A 217 -40.01 -3.23 -2.29
C GLN A 217 -38.68 -2.87 -1.64
N GLU A 218 -38.13 -3.78 -0.83
CA GLU A 218 -36.81 -3.60 -0.20
C GLU A 218 -35.71 -3.36 -1.25
N LEU A 219 -35.67 -4.20 -2.29
CA LEU A 219 -34.70 -4.05 -3.37
C LEU A 219 -34.90 -2.76 -4.17
N GLN A 220 -36.14 -2.32 -4.42
CA GLN A 220 -36.40 -1.06 -5.10
C GLN A 220 -35.89 0.14 -4.30
N VAL A 221 -36.11 0.15 -2.98
CA VAL A 221 -35.64 1.22 -2.09
C VAL A 221 -34.11 1.24 -2.05
N TRP A 222 -33.48 0.08 -1.83
CA TRP A 222 -32.03 -0.03 -1.79
C TRP A 222 -31.39 0.36 -3.14
N LEU A 223 -31.92 -0.16 -4.25
CA LEU A 223 -31.36 0.10 -5.59
C LEU A 223 -31.48 1.57 -5.98
N GLY A 224 -32.61 2.23 -5.68
CA GLY A 224 -32.78 3.66 -5.93
C GLY A 224 -31.78 4.52 -5.14
N ALA A 225 -31.51 4.15 -3.88
CA ALA A 225 -30.48 4.81 -3.07
C ALA A 225 -29.06 4.55 -3.63
N ALA A 226 -28.78 3.33 -4.06
CA ALA A 226 -27.49 2.94 -4.64
C ALA A 226 -27.21 3.65 -5.98
N GLU A 227 -28.21 3.75 -6.86
CA GLU A 227 -28.14 4.50 -8.12
C GLU A 227 -27.87 5.99 -7.89
N SER A 228 -28.55 6.60 -6.90
CA SER A 228 -28.34 8.00 -6.53
C SER A 228 -26.90 8.26 -6.06
N ARG A 229 -26.37 7.39 -5.17
CA ARG A 229 -24.97 7.44 -4.71
C ARG A 229 -23.98 7.31 -5.87
N LEU A 230 -24.26 6.44 -6.83
CA LEU A 230 -23.41 6.23 -8.00
C LEU A 230 -23.33 7.51 -8.85
N GLN A 231 -24.48 8.15 -9.10
CA GLN A 231 -24.57 9.39 -9.88
C GLN A 231 -23.89 10.61 -9.22
N GLU A 232 -23.95 10.72 -7.90
CA GLU A 232 -23.26 11.79 -7.16
C GLU A 232 -21.74 11.66 -7.26
N ASN A 233 -21.23 10.44 -7.09
CA ASN A 233 -19.81 10.13 -7.11
C ASN A 233 -19.16 10.42 -8.49
N HIS A 234 -19.86 10.19 -9.60
CA HIS A 234 -19.42 10.53 -10.95
C HIS A 234 -18.98 11.99 -11.15
N ARG A 235 -19.49 12.93 -10.33
CA ARG A 235 -19.28 14.36 -10.53
C ARG A 235 -17.98 14.90 -9.91
N THR A 236 -17.20 14.09 -9.19
CA THR A 236 -16.18 14.59 -8.24
C THR A 236 -14.80 13.90 -8.31
N TRP A 237 -14.24 13.65 -9.51
CA TRP A 237 -12.97 12.88 -9.66
C TRP A 237 -11.72 13.72 -9.99
N SER A 238 -11.47 14.84 -9.31
CA SER A 238 -10.33 15.72 -9.63
C SER A 238 -9.01 15.26 -9.00
N THR A 239 -9.00 14.82 -7.74
CA THR A 239 -7.76 14.48 -7.01
C THR A 239 -7.50 12.98 -6.89
N LEU A 240 -6.25 12.59 -6.56
CA LEU A 240 -5.91 11.18 -6.29
C LEU A 240 -6.70 10.62 -5.10
N THR A 241 -6.87 11.43 -4.06
CA THR A 241 -7.67 11.08 -2.88
C THR A 241 -9.14 10.87 -3.24
N ASP A 242 -9.69 11.71 -4.12
CA ASP A 242 -11.06 11.53 -4.60
C ASP A 242 -11.20 10.23 -5.39
N LEU A 243 -10.27 9.91 -6.29
CA LEU A 243 -10.29 8.65 -7.05
C LEU A 243 -10.24 7.43 -6.13
N GLN A 244 -9.37 7.44 -5.12
CA GLN A 244 -9.26 6.34 -4.15
C GLN A 244 -10.52 6.20 -3.29
N GLN A 245 -11.10 7.32 -2.84
CA GLN A 245 -12.33 7.31 -2.04
C GLN A 245 -13.53 6.83 -2.86
N ASN A 246 -13.63 7.25 -4.12
CA ASN A 246 -14.67 6.78 -5.04
C ASN A 246 -14.53 5.29 -5.35
N LEU A 247 -13.30 4.80 -5.61
CA LEU A 247 -13.07 3.37 -5.81
C LEU A 247 -13.51 2.56 -4.59
N ARG A 248 -13.17 3.03 -3.37
CA ARG A 248 -13.62 2.40 -2.13
C ARG A 248 -15.15 2.37 -2.03
N SER A 249 -15.81 3.50 -2.27
CA SER A 249 -17.29 3.60 -2.27
C SER A 249 -17.93 2.62 -3.26
N PHE A 250 -17.39 2.49 -4.47
CA PHE A 250 -17.91 1.55 -5.47
C PHE A 250 -17.64 0.10 -5.12
N GLN A 251 -16.49 -0.22 -4.52
CA GLN A 251 -16.22 -1.56 -3.99
C GLN A 251 -17.18 -1.92 -2.86
N GLU A 252 -17.50 -0.98 -1.97
CA GLU A 252 -18.53 -1.17 -0.94
C GLU A 252 -19.92 -1.41 -1.55
N CYS A 253 -20.31 -0.65 -2.58
CA CYS A 253 -21.55 -0.90 -3.34
C CYS A 253 -21.56 -2.30 -3.96
N ARG A 254 -20.41 -2.79 -4.47
CA ARG A 254 -20.29 -4.13 -5.04
C ARG A 254 -20.48 -5.22 -3.96
N VAL A 255 -20.01 -4.98 -2.74
CA VAL A 255 -20.26 -5.86 -1.59
C VAL A 255 -21.75 -5.89 -1.26
N GLU A 256 -22.42 -4.73 -1.17
CA GLU A 256 -23.87 -4.63 -0.95
C GLU A 256 -24.66 -5.36 -2.04
N LEU A 257 -24.34 -5.13 -3.31
CA LEU A 257 -24.97 -5.79 -4.44
C LEU A 257 -24.88 -7.32 -4.30
N SER A 258 -23.70 -7.84 -3.96
CA SER A 258 -23.52 -9.28 -3.74
C SER A 258 -24.29 -9.80 -2.51
N ALA A 259 -24.50 -8.94 -1.50
CA ALA A 259 -25.27 -9.29 -0.30
C ALA A 259 -26.77 -9.44 -0.61
N HIS A 260 -27.30 -8.60 -1.51
CA HIS A 260 -28.71 -8.60 -1.88
C HIS A 260 -29.08 -9.63 -2.96
N GLN A 261 -28.11 -10.37 -3.51
CA GLN A 261 -28.36 -11.36 -4.57
C GLN A 261 -29.41 -12.39 -4.19
N ALA A 262 -29.38 -12.95 -2.97
CA ALA A 262 -30.39 -13.94 -2.57
C ALA A 262 -31.78 -13.33 -2.35
N THR A 263 -31.89 -12.03 -2.06
CA THR A 263 -33.18 -11.32 -2.05
C THR A 263 -33.72 -11.19 -3.48
N LEU A 264 -32.85 -10.88 -4.46
CA LEU A 264 -33.23 -10.84 -5.86
C LEU A 264 -33.68 -12.21 -6.36
N ASP A 265 -32.99 -13.27 -5.94
CA ASP A 265 -33.36 -14.64 -6.27
C ASP A 265 -34.75 -14.99 -5.70
N LEU A 266 -35.08 -14.57 -4.46
CA LEU A 266 -36.41 -14.74 -3.86
C LEU A 266 -37.52 -14.04 -4.66
N VAL A 267 -37.27 -12.78 -5.09
CA VAL A 267 -38.21 -12.04 -5.95
C VAL A 267 -38.41 -12.75 -7.30
N ASN A 268 -37.37 -13.40 -7.80
CA ASN A 268 -37.40 -14.13 -9.07
C ASN A 268 -37.88 -15.58 -8.98
N GLN A 269 -38.19 -16.08 -7.79
CA GLN A 269 -38.74 -17.43 -7.65
C GLN A 269 -40.14 -17.51 -8.27
N PRO A 270 -40.45 -18.58 -9.04
CA PRO A 270 -41.78 -18.80 -9.57
C PRO A 270 -42.75 -18.99 -8.40
N SER A 271 -43.78 -18.14 -8.32
CA SER A 271 -44.80 -18.21 -7.28
C SER A 271 -45.52 -19.57 -7.35
N GLN A 272 -45.31 -20.44 -6.37
CA GLN A 272 -45.92 -21.79 -6.37
C GLN A 272 -47.42 -21.79 -6.07
N THR A 273 -47.92 -20.71 -5.48
CA THR A 273 -49.36 -20.55 -5.22
C THR A 273 -49.95 -19.90 -6.46
N TYR A 274 -50.80 -20.57 -7.24
CA TYR A 274 -52.09 -20.03 -7.67
C TYR A 274 -52.94 -21.11 -8.34
N SER A 275 -53.93 -21.59 -7.58
CA SER A 275 -55.11 -22.28 -8.09
C SER A 275 -55.86 -21.40 -9.08
N THR A 276 -56.43 -22.02 -10.10
CA THR A 276 -57.08 -21.45 -11.28
C THR A 276 -58.37 -20.64 -11.00
N GLU A 277 -58.62 -20.26 -9.74
CA GLU A 277 -59.88 -19.66 -9.26
C GLU A 277 -59.77 -18.18 -8.86
N SER A 278 -58.65 -17.48 -9.14
CA SER A 278 -58.54 -16.04 -8.82
C SER A 278 -59.37 -15.16 -9.78
N GLY A 279 -60.17 -14.25 -9.24
CA GLY A 279 -60.99 -13.29 -9.99
C GLY A 279 -60.18 -12.26 -10.81
N GLN A 280 -60.85 -11.30 -11.46
CA GLN A 280 -60.19 -10.25 -12.26
C GLN A 280 -59.16 -9.42 -11.47
N MET A 281 -59.42 -9.14 -10.20
CA MET A 281 -58.51 -8.40 -9.32
C MET A 281 -57.18 -9.13 -9.11
N GLY A 282 -57.21 -10.45 -8.88
CA GLY A 282 -55.98 -11.24 -8.69
C GLY A 282 -55.11 -11.31 -9.95
N ARG A 283 -55.71 -11.20 -11.14
CA ARG A 283 -54.95 -11.11 -12.40
C ARG A 283 -54.29 -9.76 -12.59
N TYR A 284 -54.95 -8.67 -12.16
CA TYR A 284 -54.38 -7.33 -12.23
C TYR A 284 -53.16 -7.21 -11.30
N ASP A 285 -53.29 -7.63 -10.05
CA ASP A 285 -52.20 -7.60 -9.06
C ASP A 285 -51.01 -8.47 -9.52
N HIS A 286 -51.29 -9.62 -10.18
CA HIS A 286 -50.25 -10.47 -10.75
C HIS A 286 -49.50 -9.80 -11.91
N ASN A 287 -50.21 -9.18 -12.85
CA ASN A 287 -49.57 -8.45 -13.94
C ASN A 287 -48.73 -7.28 -13.41
N GLN A 288 -49.23 -6.54 -12.42
CA GLN A 288 -48.51 -5.43 -11.81
C GLN A 288 -47.21 -5.93 -11.14
N PHE A 289 -47.28 -7.03 -10.39
CA PHE A 289 -46.08 -7.63 -9.78
C PHE A 289 -45.06 -8.05 -10.85
N ALA A 290 -45.49 -8.69 -11.94
CA ALA A 290 -44.60 -9.11 -13.01
C ALA A 290 -43.94 -7.91 -13.73
N GLU A 291 -44.68 -6.82 -13.93
CA GLU A 291 -44.13 -5.57 -14.48
C GLU A 291 -43.08 -4.94 -13.55
N ASP A 292 -43.37 -4.87 -12.26
CA ASP A 292 -42.45 -4.29 -11.27
C ASP A 292 -41.20 -5.15 -11.06
N GLN A 293 -41.36 -6.47 -11.09
CA GLN A 293 -40.25 -7.43 -11.11
C GLN A 293 -39.38 -7.27 -12.36
N GLY A 294 -40.00 -7.14 -13.54
CA GLY A 294 -39.27 -6.92 -14.80
C GLY A 294 -38.48 -5.61 -14.79
N ARG A 295 -39.08 -4.53 -14.26
CA ARG A 295 -38.43 -3.23 -14.08
C ARG A 295 -37.24 -3.34 -13.13
N LEU A 296 -37.43 -3.96 -11.96
CA LEU A 296 -36.36 -4.14 -10.98
C LEU A 296 -35.18 -4.92 -11.58
N ASN A 297 -35.44 -6.03 -12.27
CA ASN A 297 -34.40 -6.84 -12.91
C ASN A 297 -33.61 -6.05 -13.95
N HIS A 298 -34.30 -5.22 -14.75
CA HIS A 298 -33.62 -4.35 -15.72
C HIS A 298 -32.71 -3.33 -15.02
N GLN A 299 -33.23 -2.63 -14.01
CA GLN A 299 -32.45 -1.66 -13.23
C GLN A 299 -31.24 -2.31 -12.55
N TRP A 300 -31.43 -3.49 -11.95
CA TRP A 300 -30.36 -4.24 -11.28
C TRP A 300 -29.21 -4.53 -12.24
N LEU A 301 -29.50 -5.05 -13.44
CA LEU A 301 -28.49 -5.38 -14.44
C LEU A 301 -27.77 -4.11 -14.93
N CYS A 302 -28.51 -3.06 -15.27
CA CYS A 302 -27.92 -1.79 -15.69
C CYS A 302 -27.02 -1.18 -14.60
N PHE A 303 -27.45 -1.22 -13.34
CA PHE A 303 -26.67 -0.76 -12.20
C PHE A 303 -25.39 -1.59 -12.03
N GLN A 304 -25.49 -2.93 -12.09
CA GLN A 304 -24.35 -3.83 -11.98
C GLN A 304 -23.31 -3.58 -13.09
N GLU A 305 -23.75 -3.43 -14.35
CA GLU A 305 -22.88 -3.13 -15.48
C GLU A 305 -22.20 -1.76 -15.32
N SER A 306 -22.97 -0.74 -14.93
CA SER A 306 -22.45 0.61 -14.71
C SER A 306 -21.43 0.65 -13.57
N LEU A 307 -21.72 -0.02 -12.46
CA LEU A 307 -20.84 -0.12 -11.30
C LEU A 307 -19.51 -0.80 -11.69
N ASN A 308 -19.58 -1.93 -12.39
CA ASN A 308 -18.37 -2.66 -12.81
C ASN A 308 -17.53 -1.86 -13.80
N SER A 309 -18.17 -1.17 -14.75
CA SER A 309 -17.48 -0.33 -15.73
C SER A 309 -16.72 0.82 -15.04
N GLN A 310 -17.35 1.47 -14.06
CA GLN A 310 -16.71 2.55 -13.29
C GLN A 310 -15.56 2.07 -12.42
N ILE A 311 -15.70 0.92 -11.75
CA ILE A 311 -14.62 0.33 -10.98
C ILE A 311 -13.41 0.08 -11.89
N GLN A 312 -13.64 -0.52 -13.07
CA GLN A 312 -12.57 -0.79 -14.03
C GLN A 312 -11.91 0.50 -14.55
N GLU A 313 -12.69 1.53 -14.84
CA GLU A 313 -12.17 2.83 -15.29
C GLU A 313 -11.31 3.51 -14.21
N LEU A 314 -11.75 3.50 -12.95
CA LEU A 314 -11.01 4.05 -11.82
C LEU A 314 -9.73 3.26 -11.55
N GLU A 315 -9.80 1.93 -11.53
CA GLU A 315 -8.63 1.06 -11.37
C GLU A 315 -7.61 1.30 -12.49
N GLN A 316 -8.07 1.42 -13.74
CA GLN A 316 -7.20 1.70 -14.87
C GLN A 316 -6.56 3.09 -14.77
N THR A 317 -7.33 4.10 -14.33
CA THR A 317 -6.83 5.45 -14.11
C THR A 317 -5.74 5.44 -13.03
N LEU A 318 -6.00 4.79 -11.88
CA LEU A 318 -5.03 4.68 -10.79
C LEU A 318 -3.76 3.92 -11.20
N ARG A 319 -3.90 2.79 -11.91
CA ARG A 319 -2.76 2.03 -12.46
C ARG A 319 -1.93 2.90 -13.40
N SER A 320 -2.57 3.59 -14.35
CA SER A 320 -1.85 4.46 -15.29
C SER A 320 -1.14 5.61 -14.58
N ARG A 321 -1.70 6.17 -13.50
CA ARG A 321 -1.04 7.20 -12.69
C ARG A 321 0.18 6.63 -11.97
N ALA A 322 0.05 5.47 -11.34
CA ALA A 322 1.15 4.80 -10.66
C ALA A 322 2.30 4.43 -11.61
N GLU A 323 2.00 3.97 -12.82
CA GLU A 323 3.00 3.68 -13.85
C GLU A 323 3.75 4.93 -14.32
N ARG A 324 3.03 6.06 -14.53
CA ARG A 324 3.64 7.34 -14.89
C ARG A 324 4.55 7.85 -13.76
N GLU A 325 4.08 7.80 -12.52
CA GLU A 325 4.87 8.18 -11.34
C GLU A 325 6.13 7.31 -11.22
N ALA A 326 6.00 5.98 -11.34
CA ALA A 326 7.14 5.08 -11.29
C ALA A 326 8.16 5.37 -12.39
N ARG A 327 7.70 5.66 -13.62
CA ARG A 327 8.58 6.04 -14.74
C ARG A 327 9.29 7.36 -14.46
N LEU A 328 8.60 8.37 -13.92
CA LEU A 328 9.19 9.64 -13.54
C LEU A 328 10.23 9.47 -12.43
N GLN A 329 9.92 8.71 -11.37
CA GLN A 329 10.85 8.41 -10.28
C GLN A 329 12.10 7.69 -10.78
N GLN A 330 11.96 6.72 -11.68
CA GLN A 330 13.10 6.03 -12.28
C GLN A 330 14.00 6.99 -13.08
N ILE A 331 13.41 7.93 -13.83
CA ILE A 331 14.16 8.94 -14.56
C ILE A 331 14.86 9.90 -13.58
N ASN A 332 14.20 10.31 -12.51
CA ASN A 332 14.78 11.20 -11.50
C ASN A 332 15.96 10.56 -10.76
N ILE A 333 15.84 9.29 -10.35
CA ILE A 333 16.95 8.54 -9.76
C ILE A 333 18.14 8.49 -10.73
N TRP A 334 17.87 8.15 -11.99
CA TRP A 334 18.91 8.12 -13.01
C TRP A 334 19.59 9.49 -13.19
N ILE A 335 18.82 10.59 -13.26
CA ILE A 335 19.35 11.96 -13.33
C ILE A 335 20.27 12.24 -12.14
N THR A 336 19.85 11.90 -10.92
CA THR A 336 20.67 12.12 -9.72
C THR A 336 21.97 11.31 -9.72
N GLU A 337 21.93 10.06 -10.17
CA GLU A 337 23.12 9.21 -10.33
C GLU A 337 24.08 9.78 -11.38
N GLN A 338 23.55 10.31 -12.49
CA GLN A 338 24.39 10.89 -13.53
C GLN A 338 25.03 12.21 -13.08
N ASN A 339 24.32 13.07 -12.36
CA ASN A 339 24.90 14.29 -11.78
C ASN A 339 26.06 13.97 -10.83
N LEU A 340 25.88 13.02 -9.91
CA LEU A 340 26.94 12.59 -8.98
C LEU A 340 28.17 12.03 -9.71
N TRP A 341 27.93 11.29 -10.80
CA TRP A 341 29.01 10.80 -11.63
C TRP A 341 29.71 11.93 -12.39
N MET A 342 28.97 12.89 -12.96
CA MET A 342 29.52 14.06 -13.65
C MET A 342 30.43 14.87 -12.74
N ASP A 343 30.01 15.15 -11.50
CA ASP A 343 30.80 15.85 -10.49
C ASP A 343 32.14 15.13 -10.22
N SER A 344 32.12 13.80 -10.21
CA SER A 344 33.33 12.98 -10.03
C SER A 344 34.21 12.97 -11.29
N ALA A 345 33.60 12.95 -12.48
CA ALA A 345 34.29 12.87 -13.76
C ALA A 345 35.04 14.16 -14.14
N GLN A 346 34.63 15.32 -13.61
CA GLN A 346 35.33 16.60 -13.77
C GLN A 346 36.70 16.65 -13.06
N THR A 347 37.00 15.69 -12.17
CA THR A 347 38.29 15.60 -11.45
C THR A 347 39.06 14.31 -11.79
N PRO A 348 39.50 14.12 -13.04
CA PRO A 348 40.14 12.87 -13.47
C PRO A 348 41.49 12.65 -12.79
N SER A 349 41.67 11.47 -12.18
CA SER A 349 42.90 11.06 -11.48
C SER A 349 44.03 10.59 -12.40
N SER A 350 43.73 10.27 -13.66
CA SER A 350 44.72 9.78 -14.63
C SER A 350 44.27 10.02 -16.08
N GLN A 351 45.22 9.93 -17.02
CA GLN A 351 44.95 10.04 -18.46
C GLN A 351 44.06 8.89 -18.97
N THR A 352 44.17 7.70 -18.38
CA THR A 352 43.34 6.54 -18.73
C THR A 352 41.90 6.72 -18.22
N ASP A 353 41.72 7.37 -17.07
CA ASP A 353 40.40 7.73 -16.55
C ASP A 353 39.74 8.83 -17.39
N LEU A 354 40.52 9.79 -17.89
CA LEU A 354 40.05 10.82 -18.83
C LEU A 354 39.57 10.23 -20.17
N GLN A 355 40.29 9.25 -20.74
CA GLN A 355 39.84 8.58 -21.96
C GLN A 355 38.57 7.73 -21.72
N ARG A 356 38.46 7.09 -20.54
CA ARG A 356 37.27 6.32 -20.16
C ARG A 356 36.06 7.22 -19.90
N SER A 357 36.26 8.40 -19.32
CA SER A 357 35.18 9.37 -19.10
C SER A 357 34.66 9.94 -20.42
N LEU A 358 35.55 10.29 -21.37
CA LEU A 358 35.16 10.76 -22.71
C LEU A 358 34.28 9.77 -23.48
N HIS A 359 34.64 8.48 -23.50
CA HIS A 359 33.79 7.46 -24.13
C HIS A 359 32.43 7.31 -23.42
N ARG A 360 32.43 7.39 -22.08
CA ARG A 360 31.18 7.33 -21.30
C ARG A 360 30.29 8.57 -21.51
N CYS A 361 30.86 9.74 -21.78
CA CYS A 361 30.11 10.95 -22.14
C CYS A 361 29.33 10.78 -23.45
N GLN A 362 29.94 10.18 -24.48
CA GLN A 362 29.26 9.90 -25.76
C GLN A 362 28.05 8.95 -25.58
N ASP A 363 28.22 7.89 -24.79
CA ASP A 363 27.12 6.98 -24.44
C ASP A 363 26.04 7.66 -23.57
N LEU A 364 26.44 8.67 -22.80
CA LEU A 364 25.55 9.41 -21.91
C LEU A 364 24.65 10.37 -22.69
N GLU A 365 25.16 11.07 -23.71
CA GLU A 365 24.35 11.97 -24.56
C GLU A 365 23.15 11.24 -25.18
N GLU A 366 23.39 10.04 -25.73
CA GLU A 366 22.33 9.21 -26.32
C GLU A 366 21.31 8.77 -25.26
N LYS A 367 21.77 8.43 -24.05
CA LYS A 367 20.87 8.09 -22.93
C LYS A 367 20.07 9.29 -22.43
N ILE A 368 20.67 10.49 -22.35
CA ILE A 368 19.96 11.72 -21.99
C ILE A 368 18.86 12.00 -23.02
N ARG A 369 19.17 11.87 -24.32
CA ARG A 369 18.18 12.03 -25.40
C ARG A 369 17.00 11.08 -25.26
N GLN A 370 17.25 9.80 -24.96
CA GLN A 370 16.19 8.81 -24.71
C GLN A 370 15.32 9.16 -23.49
N LYS A 371 15.95 9.62 -22.39
CA LYS A 371 15.24 10.02 -21.16
C LYS A 371 14.43 11.29 -21.34
N ALA A 372 14.95 12.28 -22.08
CA ALA A 372 14.23 13.50 -22.44
C ALA A 372 13.01 13.20 -23.32
N ALA A 373 13.16 12.32 -24.33
CA ALA A 373 12.03 11.87 -25.15
C ALA A 373 10.95 11.15 -24.30
N ALA A 374 11.36 10.32 -23.33
CA ALA A 374 10.45 9.66 -22.40
C ALA A 374 9.70 10.66 -21.49
N LEU A 375 10.35 11.73 -21.03
CA LEU A 375 9.70 12.81 -20.26
C LEU A 375 8.72 13.62 -21.11
N GLN A 376 9.08 13.89 -22.37
CA GLN A 376 8.20 14.59 -23.31
C GLN A 376 6.94 13.76 -23.63
N GLU A 377 7.09 12.45 -23.82
CA GLU A 377 5.97 11.52 -23.97
C GLU A 377 5.05 11.49 -22.72
N LEU A 378 5.65 11.52 -21.51
CA LEU A 378 4.90 11.60 -20.26
C LEU A 378 4.10 12.91 -20.14
N ARG A 379 4.68 14.03 -20.58
CA ARG A 379 4.04 15.34 -20.61
C ARG A 379 2.85 15.36 -21.57
N GLU A 380 3.03 14.88 -22.79
CA GLU A 380 1.98 14.86 -23.82
C GLU A 380 0.77 14.03 -23.37
N LYS A 381 1.01 12.88 -22.72
CA LYS A 381 -0.04 12.01 -22.15
C LYS A 381 -0.84 12.63 -20.99
N LEU A 382 -0.44 13.79 -20.46
CA LEU A 382 -1.14 14.53 -19.41
C LEU A 382 -1.98 15.69 -19.95
N CYS A 383 -1.64 16.19 -21.15
CA CYS A 383 -2.32 17.31 -21.80
C CYS A 383 -3.74 16.96 -22.28
N ASP A 384 -4.15 15.69 -22.25
CA ASP A 384 -5.52 15.22 -22.55
C ASP A 384 -6.54 15.50 -21.41
N GLY A 385 -6.23 16.42 -20.48
CA GLY A 385 -7.25 17.14 -19.70
C GLY A 385 -7.47 16.71 -18.25
N ARG A 386 -6.55 15.99 -17.61
CA ARG A 386 -6.69 15.64 -16.17
C ARG A 386 -5.35 15.42 -15.44
N GLY A 387 -4.37 16.28 -15.73
CA GLY A 387 -3.07 16.30 -15.05
C GLY A 387 -3.14 17.00 -13.69
N ASP A 388 -2.39 16.48 -12.72
CA ASP A 388 -2.11 17.14 -11.45
C ASP A 388 -1.02 18.20 -11.70
N ASP A 389 -1.29 19.47 -11.40
CA ASP A 389 -0.36 20.60 -11.63
C ASP A 389 1.01 20.37 -10.97
N SER A 390 1.04 19.65 -9.84
CA SER A 390 2.27 19.25 -9.16
C SER A 390 3.10 18.26 -10.00
N PHE A 391 2.45 17.30 -10.65
CA PHE A 391 3.12 16.29 -11.47
C PHE A 391 3.68 16.89 -12.76
N ILE A 392 2.95 17.81 -13.38
CA ILE A 392 3.41 18.56 -14.56
C ILE A 392 4.66 19.37 -14.20
N SER A 393 4.64 20.09 -13.08
CA SER A 393 5.78 20.87 -12.59
C SER A 393 7.02 20.00 -12.34
N GLN A 394 6.83 18.79 -11.81
CA GLN A 394 7.94 17.84 -11.63
C GLN A 394 8.53 17.36 -12.96
N ILE A 395 7.69 17.03 -13.93
CA ILE A 395 8.16 16.65 -15.28
C ILE A 395 8.94 17.79 -15.92
N GLU A 396 8.45 19.02 -15.84
CA GLU A 396 9.13 20.21 -16.38
C GLU A 396 10.50 20.42 -15.73
N LYS A 397 10.59 20.26 -14.41
CA LYS A 397 11.87 20.31 -13.69
C LYS A 397 12.84 19.22 -14.16
N SER A 398 12.37 17.99 -14.35
CA SER A 398 13.20 16.88 -14.84
C SER A 398 13.66 17.11 -16.28
N ILE A 399 12.80 17.68 -17.14
CA ILE A 399 13.17 18.07 -18.51
C ILE A 399 14.28 19.12 -18.48
N GLN A 400 14.14 20.16 -17.65
CA GLN A 400 15.16 21.18 -17.50
C GLN A 400 16.48 20.58 -17.01
N THR A 401 16.44 19.68 -16.03
CA THR A 401 17.65 19.03 -15.50
C THR A 401 18.34 18.16 -16.57
N CYS A 402 17.58 17.50 -17.45
CA CYS A 402 18.15 16.79 -18.61
C CYS A 402 18.81 17.75 -19.61
N ALA A 403 18.25 18.94 -19.82
CA ALA A 403 18.86 19.96 -20.67
C ALA A 403 20.18 20.48 -20.07
N ASP A 404 20.20 20.74 -18.77
CA ASP A 404 21.39 21.17 -18.04
C ASP A 404 22.48 20.09 -18.08
N LEU A 405 22.11 18.82 -17.88
CA LEU A 405 23.02 17.66 -18.03
C LEU A 405 23.60 17.56 -19.44
N THR A 406 22.78 17.80 -20.48
CA THR A 406 23.25 17.78 -21.87
C THR A 406 24.30 18.86 -22.09
N GLN A 407 24.05 20.08 -21.60
CA GLN A 407 24.99 21.18 -21.72
C GLN A 407 26.31 20.88 -21.00
N GLN A 408 26.26 20.32 -19.78
CA GLN A 408 27.45 19.94 -19.03
C GLN A 408 28.27 18.83 -19.71
N VAL A 409 27.62 17.87 -20.37
CA VAL A 409 28.31 16.83 -21.13
C VAL A 409 28.99 17.40 -22.37
N SER A 410 28.37 18.38 -23.04
CA SER A 410 28.96 19.07 -24.19
C SER A 410 30.11 20.02 -23.83
N ASP A 411 30.15 20.52 -22.59
CA ASP A 411 31.19 21.43 -22.10
C ASP A 411 32.43 20.72 -21.52
N MET A 412 32.37 19.38 -21.36
CA MET A 412 33.48 18.50 -20.95
C MET A 412 34.33 18.05 -22.14
#